data_AF-A0A9P6MTH1-F1
#
_entry.id   AF-A0A9P6MTH1-F1
#
_cell.length_a   1.000
_cell.length_b   1.000
_cell.length_c   1.000
_cell.angle_alpha   90.00
_cell.angle_beta   90.00
_cell.angle_gamma   90.00
#
_symmetry.space_group_name_H-M   'P 1'
#
loop_
_entity.id
_entity.type
_entity.pdbx_description
1 polymer ?
#
loop_
_entity_poly.entity_id
_entity_poly.type
_entity_poly.pdbx_seq_one_letter_code
_entity_poly.pdbx_strand_id
1 'polypeptide(L)'
;MTSRSQSSLWSSIPGNLRQANKFISTNLLVLVNLADQHNIRCYMELLDLLLLAITGQSTRSSPSRPPQDPASVAARFLREYEESYGTVHPNFYAGGYSVALNKAKSDLKFLVVYLHSDEHDATESFCKETLADSSLLSYLRTNEFLVWGGNVKETEGFQGEIWSLRYGIVSSNYRYFIDAIDTIGTMAFVYEHVVVATTLQTVRYPFIGLIALSQPTSGSSSTKMVLIDRIEGPSTAEQIIQRLTQQVARQSAALERLRAERREREMAREIRQQQDDAYEQSLRADREKARQQREAQEAAELQKREEEMIEAERVAALERKERHLKYLFENLPDEPAAGETGCARLSFKLWNGERVIRRFKGTEPVENVYIFIETIEFRENGSKADLPIKAEQHVGYVHEYDFVLISPFPRTKVTERERLIKDEPALWPSASLVVELVDEDE
;
A
#
# COMPACT_ATOMS: atom_id res chain seq x y z
N MET A 1 50.83 -28.11 13.49
CA MET A 1 49.46 -27.99 14.06
C MET A 1 48.99 -26.55 13.90
N THR A 2 48.53 -26.11 12.74
CA THR A 2 48.00 -24.72 12.56
C THR A 2 47.18 -24.51 11.28
N SER A 3 46.73 -25.54 10.55
CA SER A 3 46.04 -25.33 9.26
C SER A 3 44.51 -25.38 9.32
N ARG A 4 43.88 -25.44 10.50
CA ARG A 4 42.42 -25.64 10.62
C ARG A 4 41.61 -24.48 11.20
N SER A 5 42.23 -23.35 11.55
CA SER A 5 41.53 -22.23 12.21
C SER A 5 41.43 -20.94 11.38
N GLN A 6 41.66 -21.00 10.06
CA GLN A 6 41.46 -19.82 9.20
C GLN A 6 40.20 -19.90 8.32
N SER A 7 39.51 -21.04 8.23
CA SER A 7 38.40 -21.18 7.26
C SER A 7 37.08 -20.51 7.68
N SER A 8 36.93 -20.07 8.93
CA SER A 8 35.65 -19.56 9.46
C SER A 8 35.45 -18.05 9.39
N LEU A 9 36.47 -17.28 8.99
CA LEU A 9 36.38 -15.80 8.90
C LEU A 9 36.09 -15.28 7.47
N TRP A 10 36.12 -16.14 6.45
CA TRP A 10 36.08 -15.73 5.03
C TRP A 10 34.73 -15.92 4.32
N SER A 11 33.69 -16.33 5.05
CA SER A 11 32.34 -16.52 4.49
C SER A 11 31.53 -15.22 4.36
N SER A 12 31.95 -14.13 5.00
CA SER A 12 31.19 -12.86 5.03
C SER A 12 31.67 -11.76 4.08
N ILE A 13 32.56 -12.07 3.13
CA ILE A 13 33.09 -11.07 2.19
C ILE A 13 32.36 -11.17 0.83
N PRO A 14 31.79 -10.07 0.29
CA PRO A 14 31.10 -10.05 -1.00
C PRO A 14 31.99 -10.51 -2.17
N GLY A 15 31.39 -11.23 -3.13
CA GLY A 15 32.10 -11.95 -4.22
C GLY A 15 33.06 -11.11 -5.07
N ASN A 16 32.85 -9.79 -5.18
CA ASN A 16 33.68 -8.90 -6.00
C ASN A 16 35.10 -8.72 -5.42
N LEU A 17 35.28 -8.88 -4.10
CA LEU A 17 36.59 -8.81 -3.44
C LEU A 17 37.40 -10.10 -3.59
N ARG A 18 36.78 -11.25 -3.92
CA ARG A 18 37.52 -12.51 -4.17
C ARG A 18 38.28 -12.50 -5.49
N GLN A 19 37.81 -11.77 -6.50
CA GLN A 19 38.51 -11.61 -7.78
C GLN A 19 39.73 -10.68 -7.65
N ALA A 20 39.59 -9.56 -6.94
CA ALA A 20 40.73 -8.68 -6.63
C ALA A 20 41.82 -9.42 -5.82
N ASN A 21 41.42 -10.26 -4.87
CA ASN A 21 42.36 -11.02 -4.02
C ASN A 21 43.11 -12.13 -4.80
N LYS A 22 42.49 -12.73 -5.83
CA LYS A 22 43.19 -13.66 -6.75
C LYS A 22 44.24 -12.92 -7.59
N PHE A 23 43.92 -11.71 -8.05
CA PHE A 23 44.83 -10.87 -8.83
C PHE A 23 46.02 -10.37 -7.98
N ILE A 24 45.75 -10.00 -6.74
CA ILE A 24 46.76 -9.54 -5.78
C ILE A 24 47.65 -10.70 -5.31
N SER A 25 47.08 -11.87 -4.98
CA SER A 25 47.87 -13.03 -4.53
C SER A 25 48.78 -13.63 -5.61
N THR A 26 48.34 -13.64 -6.87
CA THR A 26 49.15 -14.18 -7.98
C THR A 26 50.34 -13.27 -8.30
N ASN A 27 50.15 -11.95 -8.23
CA ASN A 27 51.22 -10.97 -8.43
C ASN A 27 52.15 -10.83 -7.20
N LEU A 28 51.64 -10.99 -5.97
CA LEU A 28 52.48 -11.03 -4.77
C LEU A 28 53.42 -12.25 -4.76
N LEU A 29 52.95 -13.42 -5.20
CA LEU A 29 53.76 -14.65 -5.21
C LEU A 29 54.93 -14.57 -6.21
N VAL A 30 54.78 -13.81 -7.30
CA VAL A 30 55.84 -13.56 -8.29
C VAL A 30 56.87 -12.59 -7.73
N LEU A 31 56.45 -11.57 -6.97
CA LEU A 31 57.35 -10.60 -6.35
C LEU A 31 58.16 -11.19 -5.19
N VAL A 32 57.57 -12.11 -4.41
CA VAL A 32 58.26 -12.78 -3.30
C VAL A 32 59.31 -13.80 -3.78
N ASN A 33 59.10 -14.46 -4.92
CA ASN A 33 60.05 -15.45 -5.47
C ASN A 33 61.27 -14.83 -6.18
N LEU A 34 61.29 -13.51 -6.40
CA LEU A 34 62.39 -12.78 -7.08
C LEU A 34 63.22 -11.90 -6.13
N ALA A 35 62.93 -11.90 -4.84
CA ALA A 35 63.54 -10.97 -3.89
C ALA A 35 64.74 -11.59 -3.14
N ASP A 36 65.94 -11.09 -3.42
CA ASP A 36 67.13 -11.25 -2.58
C ASP A 36 66.85 -10.80 -1.14
N GLN A 37 67.53 -11.38 -0.14
CA GLN A 37 67.23 -11.17 1.29
C GLN A 37 67.24 -9.71 1.77
N HIS A 38 67.87 -8.79 1.04
CA HIS A 38 67.81 -7.34 1.32
C HIS A 38 66.49 -6.67 0.91
N ASN A 39 65.76 -7.23 -0.06
CA ASN A 39 64.50 -6.66 -0.57
C ASN A 39 63.28 -7.02 0.30
N ILE A 40 63.34 -8.15 1.01
CA ILE A 40 62.22 -8.64 1.84
C ILE A 40 61.89 -7.63 2.95
N ARG A 41 62.89 -6.94 3.50
CA ARG A 41 62.69 -5.94 4.56
C ARG A 41 61.92 -4.70 4.04
N CYS A 42 62.26 -4.22 2.84
CA CYS A 42 61.54 -3.12 2.18
C CYS A 42 60.12 -3.53 1.77
N TYR A 43 59.92 -4.76 1.30
CA TYR A 43 58.59 -5.28 0.98
C TYR A 43 57.70 -5.44 2.21
N MET A 44 58.26 -5.85 3.36
CA MET A 44 57.52 -5.96 4.62
C MET A 44 57.18 -4.58 5.21
N GLU A 45 58.09 -3.59 5.14
CA GLU A 45 57.78 -2.20 5.52
C GLU A 45 56.71 -1.57 4.62
N LEU A 46 56.73 -1.89 3.31
CA LEU A 46 55.68 -1.49 2.37
C LEU A 46 54.36 -2.19 2.64
N LEU A 47 54.37 -3.48 3.01
CA LEU A 47 53.16 -4.23 3.38
C LEU A 47 52.54 -3.70 4.67
N ASP A 48 53.37 -3.32 5.65
CA ASP A 48 52.92 -2.70 6.89
C ASP A 48 52.35 -1.29 6.64
N LEU A 49 52.98 -0.48 5.78
CA LEU A 49 52.44 0.83 5.37
C LEU A 49 51.10 0.70 4.61
N LEU A 50 50.97 -0.33 3.78
CA LEU A 50 49.75 -0.61 3.02
C LEU A 50 48.65 -1.19 3.92
N LEU A 51 49.01 -2.00 4.93
CA LEU A 51 48.10 -2.43 5.99
C LEU A 51 47.68 -1.26 6.89
N LEU A 52 48.58 -0.34 7.22
CA LEU A 52 48.30 0.89 7.97
C LEU A 52 47.32 1.79 7.21
N ALA A 53 47.49 1.94 5.89
CA ALA A 53 46.59 2.70 5.03
C ALA A 53 45.19 2.07 4.90
N ILE A 54 45.10 0.73 4.96
CA ILE A 54 43.82 -0.01 4.90
C ILE A 54 43.12 -0.09 6.26
N THR A 55 43.88 -0.16 7.36
CA THR A 55 43.35 -0.41 8.73
C THR A 55 43.22 0.85 9.60
N GLY A 56 43.83 1.97 9.19
CA GLY A 56 43.66 3.28 9.82
C GLY A 56 44.28 3.43 11.23
N GLN A 57 45.16 2.52 11.66
CA GLN A 57 45.81 2.64 12.98
C GLN A 57 47.11 3.44 12.89
N SER A 58 47.03 4.73 13.21
CA SER A 58 48.15 5.68 13.26
C SER A 58 49.14 5.39 14.39
N THR A 59 50.45 5.32 14.09
CA THR A 59 51.50 5.39 15.11
C THR A 59 52.18 6.77 15.10
N ARG A 60 51.84 7.55 16.14
CA ARG A 60 52.55 8.70 16.74
C ARG A 60 52.47 10.09 16.07
N SER A 61 51.57 10.88 16.68
CA SER A 61 51.76 12.23 17.26
C SER A 61 52.09 13.41 16.35
N SER A 62 51.08 13.81 15.57
CA SER A 62 50.58 15.18 15.45
C SER A 62 49.04 15.08 15.40
N PRO A 63 48.25 16.09 15.84
CA PRO A 63 46.81 15.92 15.99
C PRO A 63 46.17 15.75 14.60
N SER A 64 45.97 14.50 14.19
CA SER A 64 45.21 14.14 13.01
C SER A 64 43.79 14.70 13.19
N ARG A 65 43.51 15.80 12.49
CA ARG A 65 42.18 16.40 12.47
C ARG A 65 41.21 15.31 11.99
N PRO A 66 40.12 15.03 12.73
CA PRO A 66 39.18 13.98 12.35
C PRO A 66 38.65 14.24 10.92
N PRO A 67 38.24 13.20 10.17
CA PRO A 67 37.63 13.36 8.85
C PRO A 67 36.49 14.38 8.98
N GLN A 68 36.70 15.57 8.44
CA GLN A 68 35.77 16.66 8.66
C GLN A 68 34.57 16.47 7.73
N ASP A 69 33.38 16.50 8.31
CA ASP A 69 32.14 16.55 7.55
C ASP A 69 32.20 17.79 6.63
N PRO A 70 32.00 17.67 5.30
CA PRO A 70 32.06 18.81 4.38
C PRO A 70 31.13 19.97 4.78
N ALA A 71 30.01 19.69 5.45
CA ALA A 71 29.15 20.74 6.01
C ALA A 71 29.84 21.51 7.16
N SER A 72 30.60 20.82 8.00
CA SER A 72 31.37 21.44 9.09
C SER A 72 32.53 22.30 8.58
N VAL A 73 33.14 21.94 7.44
CA VAL A 73 34.19 22.73 6.79
C VAL A 73 33.61 24.02 6.21
N ALA A 74 32.49 23.92 5.49
CA ALA A 74 31.80 25.09 4.94
C ALA A 74 31.32 26.04 6.05
N ALA A 75 30.76 25.51 7.15
CA ALA A 75 30.31 26.32 8.29
C ALA A 75 31.47 27.05 8.99
N ARG A 76 32.64 26.39 9.09
CA ARG A 76 33.84 26.98 9.65
C ARG A 76 34.40 28.09 8.76
N PHE A 77 34.47 27.84 7.45
CA PHE A 77 34.84 28.88 6.47
C PHE A 77 33.93 30.09 6.57
N LEU A 78 32.61 29.88 6.64
CA LEU A 78 31.63 30.97 6.75
C LEU A 78 31.88 31.80 8.02
N ARG A 79 32.09 31.15 9.16
CA ARG A 79 32.38 31.85 10.42
C ARG A 79 33.68 32.65 10.34
N GLU A 80 34.76 32.06 9.82
CA GLU A 80 36.05 32.73 9.66
C GLU A 80 35.95 33.93 8.69
N TYR A 81 35.15 33.79 7.62
CA TYR A 81 34.85 34.86 6.68
C TYR A 81 34.07 36.00 7.35
N GLU A 82 33.00 35.68 8.10
CA GLU A 82 32.18 36.67 8.80
C GLU A 82 32.98 37.42 9.89
N GLU A 83 33.87 36.72 10.60
CA GLU A 83 34.77 37.32 11.60
C GLU A 83 35.77 38.31 10.98
N SER A 84 36.27 38.01 9.77
CA SER A 84 37.32 38.79 9.13
C SER A 84 36.79 39.93 8.24
N TYR A 85 35.67 39.70 7.54
CA TYR A 85 35.16 40.59 6.49
C TYR A 85 33.76 41.13 6.77
N GLY A 86 33.03 40.55 7.73
CA GLY A 86 31.69 40.97 8.15
C GLY A 86 30.55 40.08 7.62
N THR A 87 29.33 40.35 8.08
CA THR A 87 28.13 39.54 7.82
C THR A 87 27.43 39.83 6.50
N VAL A 88 27.97 40.73 5.67
CA VAL A 88 27.39 41.09 4.38
C VAL A 88 28.13 40.35 3.27
N HIS A 89 27.55 39.25 2.80
CA HIS A 89 28.14 38.41 1.77
C HIS A 89 27.08 37.61 1.01
N PRO A 90 27.44 36.97 -0.13
CA PRO A 90 26.54 36.08 -0.84
C PRO A 90 26.13 34.88 0.02
N ASN A 91 24.97 34.29 -0.25
CA ASN A 91 24.52 33.10 0.46
C ASN A 91 25.37 31.89 0.06
N PHE A 92 26.42 31.62 0.83
CA PHE A 92 27.32 30.49 0.61
C PHE A 92 26.63 29.17 0.94
N TYR A 93 26.79 28.19 0.05
CA TYR A 93 26.27 26.85 0.24
C TYR A 93 26.99 26.14 1.38
N ALA A 94 26.26 25.76 2.43
CA ALA A 94 26.75 25.06 3.61
C ALA A 94 26.99 23.56 3.35
N GLY A 95 27.89 23.24 2.41
CA GLY A 95 28.23 21.87 2.08
C GLY A 95 29.47 21.78 1.18
N GLY A 96 29.87 20.55 0.88
CA GLY A 96 31.03 20.27 0.04
C GLY A 96 30.83 20.73 -1.41
N TYR A 97 31.94 20.94 -2.12
CA TYR A 97 31.91 21.36 -3.53
C TYR A 97 31.16 20.36 -4.42
N SER A 98 31.37 19.06 -4.23
CA SER A 98 30.71 17.98 -4.99
C SER A 98 29.20 17.98 -4.76
N VAL A 99 28.77 18.26 -3.53
CA VAL A 99 27.35 18.39 -3.17
C VAL A 99 26.76 19.63 -3.84
N ALA A 100 27.47 20.76 -3.79
CA ALA A 100 27.07 22.00 -4.46
C ALA A 100 26.99 21.84 -5.99
N LEU A 101 27.95 21.13 -6.60
CA LEU A 101 28.00 20.82 -8.02
C LEU A 101 26.85 19.91 -8.44
N ASN A 102 26.59 18.85 -7.67
CA ASN A 102 25.48 17.94 -7.93
C ASN A 102 24.12 18.65 -7.76
N LYS A 103 23.99 19.53 -6.78
CA LYS A 103 22.79 20.35 -6.58
C LYS A 103 22.59 21.36 -7.71
N ALA A 104 23.64 22.04 -8.16
CA ALA A 104 23.55 22.94 -9.30
C ALA A 104 23.16 22.18 -10.59
N LYS A 105 23.65 20.94 -10.76
CA LYS A 105 23.24 20.04 -11.85
C LYS A 105 21.79 19.59 -11.72
N SER A 106 21.33 19.19 -10.53
CA SER A 106 19.95 18.74 -10.32
C SER A 106 18.96 19.88 -10.50
N ASP A 107 19.30 21.08 -10.03
CA ASP A 107 18.40 22.23 -10.04
C ASP A 107 18.51 23.03 -11.34
N LEU A 108 19.43 22.64 -12.24
CA LEU A 108 19.72 23.33 -13.50
C LEU A 108 20.05 24.82 -13.25
N LYS A 109 20.88 25.09 -12.24
CA LYS A 109 21.29 26.44 -11.80
C LYS A 109 22.76 26.71 -12.12
N PHE A 110 23.12 27.98 -12.17
CA PHE A 110 24.51 28.41 -12.27
C PHE A 110 25.19 28.29 -10.90
N LEU A 111 26.40 27.74 -10.87
CA LEU A 111 27.25 27.63 -9.70
C LEU A 111 28.38 28.66 -9.80
N VAL A 112 28.47 29.53 -8.80
CA VAL A 112 29.57 30.47 -8.62
C VAL A 112 30.49 29.92 -7.54
N VAL A 113 31.74 29.64 -7.89
CA VAL A 113 32.78 29.16 -6.98
C VAL A 113 33.68 30.34 -6.65
N TYR A 114 33.72 30.72 -5.38
CA TYR A 114 34.66 31.70 -4.85
C TYR A 114 35.79 30.97 -4.11
N LEU A 115 37.03 31.19 -4.54
CA LEU A 115 38.20 30.69 -3.85
C LEU A 115 38.90 31.84 -3.13
N HIS A 116 38.99 31.68 -1.82
CA HIS A 116 39.56 32.65 -0.89
C HIS A 116 41.04 32.32 -0.62
N SER A 117 41.90 33.35 -0.64
CA SER A 117 43.29 33.25 -0.17
C SER A 117 43.67 34.53 0.55
N ASP A 118 43.91 34.40 1.85
CA ASP A 118 44.34 35.48 2.74
C ASP A 118 45.87 35.74 2.68
N GLU A 119 46.57 35.25 1.65
CA GLU A 119 47.96 35.65 1.34
C GLU A 119 48.07 36.81 0.33
N HIS A 120 46.95 37.20 -0.28
CA HIS A 120 46.93 38.21 -1.33
C HIS A 120 46.33 39.54 -0.84
N ASP A 121 47.09 40.64 -0.97
CA ASP A 121 46.73 41.98 -0.47
C ASP A 121 45.38 42.50 -0.99
N ALA A 122 44.99 42.08 -2.19
CA ALA A 122 43.72 42.51 -2.81
C ALA A 122 42.48 41.71 -2.36
N THR A 123 42.64 40.65 -1.56
CA THR A 123 41.50 39.81 -1.13
C THR A 123 40.61 40.54 -0.13
N GLU A 124 41.18 41.34 0.77
CA GLU A 124 40.41 42.03 1.81
C GLU A 124 39.47 43.11 1.22
N SER A 125 39.99 43.96 0.33
CA SER A 125 39.18 44.97 -0.37
C SER A 125 38.13 44.31 -1.26
N PHE A 126 38.48 43.20 -1.92
CA PHE A 126 37.53 42.45 -2.74
C PHE A 126 36.35 41.87 -1.93
N CYS A 127 36.62 41.26 -0.76
CA CYS A 127 35.57 40.73 0.10
C CYS A 127 34.64 41.82 0.64
N LYS A 128 35.21 42.93 1.13
CA LYS A 128 34.48 44.01 1.81
C LYS A 128 33.78 44.98 0.86
N GLU A 129 34.34 45.22 -0.33
CA GLU A 129 33.80 46.21 -1.26
C GLU A 129 33.07 45.55 -2.44
N THR A 130 33.61 44.45 -2.97
CA THR A 130 33.07 43.84 -4.20
C THR A 130 32.08 42.71 -3.93
N LEU A 131 32.40 41.75 -3.06
CA LEU A 131 31.49 40.63 -2.74
C LEU A 131 30.33 41.06 -1.84
N ALA A 132 30.54 42.08 -1.01
CA ALA A 132 29.52 42.67 -0.15
C ALA A 132 28.65 43.72 -0.87
N ASP A 133 28.94 44.04 -2.15
CA ASP A 133 28.18 45.04 -2.89
C ASP A 133 26.71 44.64 -3.06
N SER A 134 25.81 45.56 -2.72
CA SER A 134 24.36 45.31 -2.77
C SER A 134 23.83 44.99 -4.17
N SER A 135 24.45 45.54 -5.23
CA SER A 135 24.04 45.31 -6.61
C SER A 135 24.37 43.88 -7.02
N LEU A 136 25.57 43.39 -6.66
CA LEU A 136 25.98 42.02 -6.92
C LEU A 136 25.12 41.02 -6.13
N LEU A 137 24.85 41.27 -4.85
CA LEU A 137 24.01 40.41 -4.01
C LEU A 137 22.58 40.31 -4.54
N SER A 138 22.00 41.44 -4.97
CA SER A 138 20.66 41.48 -5.55
C SER A 138 20.61 40.72 -6.87
N TYR A 139 21.64 40.85 -7.70
CA TYR A 139 21.76 40.12 -8.97
C TYR A 139 21.88 38.60 -8.77
N LEU A 140 22.73 38.15 -7.84
CA LEU A 140 22.90 36.74 -7.51
C LEU A 140 21.59 36.11 -7.00
N ARG A 141 20.84 36.84 -6.18
CA ARG A 141 19.54 36.40 -5.65
C ARG A 141 18.47 36.32 -6.74
N THR A 142 18.38 37.34 -7.59
CA THR A 142 17.34 37.45 -8.63
C THR A 142 17.47 36.34 -9.67
N ASN A 143 18.70 35.98 -10.02
CA ASN A 143 18.99 34.93 -11.00
C ASN A 143 19.19 33.54 -10.36
N GLU A 144 18.91 33.40 -9.06
CA GLU A 144 19.02 32.16 -8.29
C GLU A 144 20.38 31.45 -8.44
N PHE A 145 21.48 32.18 -8.39
CA PHE A 145 22.81 31.58 -8.41
C PHE A 145 23.08 30.78 -7.14
N LEU A 146 23.69 29.60 -7.29
CA LEU A 146 24.25 28.86 -6.16
C LEU A 146 25.69 29.32 -5.95
N VAL A 147 26.02 29.87 -4.78
CA VAL A 147 27.37 30.35 -4.49
C VAL A 147 28.05 29.39 -3.52
N TRP A 148 29.25 28.95 -3.83
CA TRP A 148 30.08 28.14 -2.95
C TRP A 148 31.40 28.85 -2.70
N GLY A 149 31.86 28.84 -1.46
CA GLY A 149 33.10 29.48 -1.03
C GLY A 149 34.03 28.46 -0.36
N GLY A 150 35.34 28.58 -0.59
CA GLY A 150 36.34 27.76 0.08
C GLY A 150 37.68 28.47 0.23
N ASN A 151 38.37 28.21 1.34
CA ASN A 151 39.73 28.72 1.59
C ASN A 151 40.79 27.79 0.98
N VAL A 152 41.74 28.37 0.26
CA VAL A 152 42.89 27.68 -0.35
C VAL A 152 43.98 27.34 0.67
N LYS A 153 44.09 28.05 1.80
CA LYS A 153 45.09 27.75 2.85
C LYS A 153 44.97 26.33 3.42
N GLU A 154 43.76 25.78 3.46
CA GLU A 154 43.52 24.39 3.87
C GLU A 154 44.06 23.36 2.87
N THR A 155 44.31 23.78 1.62
CA THR A 155 44.87 22.95 0.56
C THR A 155 46.40 22.98 0.54
N GLU A 156 47.02 24.12 0.83
CA GLU A 156 48.49 24.29 0.76
C GLU A 156 49.22 23.68 1.96
N GLY A 157 48.66 23.78 3.17
CA GLY A 157 49.22 23.11 4.35
C GLY A 157 49.33 21.59 4.18
N PHE A 158 48.44 21.00 3.38
CA PHE A 158 48.45 19.58 3.02
C PHE A 158 49.30 19.27 1.78
N GLN A 159 49.32 20.17 0.78
CA GLN A 159 50.23 20.05 -0.37
C GLN A 159 51.69 20.05 0.06
N GLY A 160 52.08 20.85 1.06
CA GLY A 160 53.44 20.86 1.62
C GLY A 160 53.86 19.51 2.22
N GLU A 161 52.96 18.82 2.93
CA GLU A 161 53.23 17.49 3.50
C GLU A 161 53.30 16.40 2.42
N ILE A 162 52.41 16.44 1.42
CA ILE A 162 52.44 15.50 0.29
C ILE A 162 53.64 15.75 -0.63
N TRP A 163 54.03 17.01 -0.87
CA TRP A 163 55.25 17.36 -1.60
C TRP A 163 56.52 17.00 -0.84
N SER A 164 56.53 17.08 0.50
CA SER A 164 57.65 16.61 1.33
C SER A 164 57.88 15.10 1.15
N LEU A 165 56.79 14.31 1.13
CA LEU A 165 56.85 12.89 0.82
C LEU A 165 57.21 12.62 -0.66
N ARG A 166 56.75 13.48 -1.59
CA ARG A 166 57.04 13.36 -3.03
C ARG A 166 58.51 13.70 -3.35
N TYR A 167 59.12 14.69 -2.70
CA TYR A 167 60.52 15.08 -2.91
C TYR A 167 61.51 14.12 -2.24
N GLY A 168 61.13 13.45 -1.14
CA GLY A 168 61.97 12.43 -0.50
C GLY A 168 62.18 11.16 -1.34
N ILE A 169 61.21 10.81 -2.20
CA ILE A 169 61.24 9.57 -3.01
C ILE A 169 61.84 9.79 -4.42
N VAL A 170 62.03 11.05 -4.86
CA VAL A 170 62.59 11.37 -6.20
C VAL A 170 64.10 11.08 -6.32
N SER A 171 64.75 10.54 -5.30
CA SER A 171 66.17 10.14 -5.38
C SER A 171 66.42 8.75 -6.00
N SER A 172 65.40 8.01 -6.47
CA SER A 172 65.63 6.67 -7.03
C SER A 172 64.74 6.35 -8.24
N ASN A 173 65.38 5.80 -9.28
CA ASN A 173 64.83 5.46 -10.59
C ASN A 173 63.62 4.51 -10.54
N TYR A 174 62.40 5.01 -10.35
CA TYR A 174 61.19 4.19 -10.38
C TYR A 174 60.03 4.87 -11.12
N ARG A 175 60.13 4.89 -12.47
CA ARG A 175 59.12 5.48 -13.36
C ARG A 175 57.77 4.75 -13.36
N TYR A 176 57.75 3.45 -13.03
CA TYR A 176 56.51 2.66 -12.87
C TYR A 176 55.81 2.87 -11.53
N PHE A 177 56.50 3.45 -10.54
CA PHE A 177 55.99 3.66 -9.18
C PHE A 177 55.17 4.96 -9.10
N ILE A 178 55.45 5.93 -9.97
CA ILE A 178 54.66 7.17 -10.10
C ILE A 178 53.24 6.86 -10.62
N ASP A 179 53.10 5.99 -11.63
CA ASP A 179 51.78 5.60 -12.17
C ASP A 179 50.95 4.81 -11.14
N ALA A 180 51.60 4.00 -10.30
CA ALA A 180 50.94 3.28 -9.21
C ALA A 180 50.50 4.22 -8.08
N ILE A 181 51.29 5.25 -7.74
CA ILE A 181 50.89 6.28 -6.78
C ILE A 181 49.75 7.16 -7.33
N ASP A 182 49.74 7.50 -8.63
CA ASP A 182 48.61 8.23 -9.24
C ASP A 182 47.31 7.39 -9.20
N THR A 183 47.44 6.06 -9.34
CA THR A 183 46.31 5.11 -9.25
C THR A 183 45.85 4.88 -7.80
N ILE A 184 46.74 4.97 -6.82
CA ILE A 184 46.41 4.86 -5.38
C ILE A 184 45.90 6.20 -4.82
N GLY A 185 46.41 7.33 -5.33
CA GLY A 185 45.93 8.68 -5.03
C GLY A 185 44.49 8.92 -5.47
N THR A 186 43.98 8.12 -6.42
CA THR A 186 42.56 8.12 -6.81
C THR A 186 41.64 7.34 -5.85
N MET A 187 42.20 6.59 -4.89
CA MET A 187 41.44 5.80 -3.90
C MET A 187 41.62 6.25 -2.44
N ALA A 188 42.48 7.23 -2.17
CA ALA A 188 42.62 7.78 -0.83
C ALA A 188 41.50 8.79 -0.54
N PHE A 189 40.67 8.47 0.45
CA PHE A 189 39.79 9.43 1.10
C PHE A 189 40.58 10.71 1.47
N VAL A 190 39.86 11.83 1.46
CA VAL A 190 40.24 13.19 1.89
C VAL A 190 40.69 14.15 0.76
N TYR A 191 40.18 15.40 0.88
CA TYR A 191 40.59 16.66 0.22
C TYR A 191 39.82 17.13 -1.03
N GLU A 192 38.54 17.46 -0.83
CA GLU A 192 37.68 18.11 -1.83
C GLU A 192 38.21 19.49 -2.29
N HIS A 193 38.85 20.26 -1.41
CA HIS A 193 39.35 21.60 -1.73
C HIS A 193 40.60 21.58 -2.64
N VAL A 194 41.51 20.61 -2.46
CA VAL A 194 42.77 20.48 -3.24
C VAL A 194 42.49 20.11 -4.69
N VAL A 195 41.49 19.26 -4.92
CA VAL A 195 41.04 18.88 -6.26
C VAL A 195 40.43 20.07 -6.96
N VAL A 196 39.65 20.93 -6.28
CA VAL A 196 38.96 22.08 -6.91
C VAL A 196 39.95 23.12 -7.44
N ALA A 197 40.90 23.58 -6.63
CA ALA A 197 41.90 24.57 -7.08
C ALA A 197 42.77 24.03 -8.24
N THR A 198 43.16 22.76 -8.17
CA THR A 198 43.95 22.09 -9.21
C THR A 198 43.15 21.84 -10.50
N THR A 199 41.88 21.44 -10.38
CA THR A 199 40.97 21.22 -11.51
C THR A 199 40.60 22.53 -12.21
N LEU A 200 40.52 23.63 -11.45
CA LEU A 200 40.23 24.96 -11.98
C LEU A 200 41.49 25.71 -12.48
N GLN A 201 42.68 25.12 -12.32
CA GLN A 201 43.97 25.67 -12.77
C GLN A 201 44.20 27.14 -12.36
N THR A 202 43.88 27.48 -11.11
CA THR A 202 43.92 28.87 -10.64
C THR A 202 45.33 29.26 -10.24
N VAL A 203 45.84 30.37 -10.78
CA VAL A 203 47.20 30.89 -10.48
C VAL A 203 47.17 32.28 -9.83
N ARG A 204 45.99 32.93 -9.76
CA ARG A 204 45.81 34.30 -9.26
C ARG A 204 44.55 34.44 -8.42
N TYR A 205 44.65 35.17 -7.30
CA TYR A 205 43.58 35.39 -6.33
C TYR A 205 43.24 36.88 -6.22
N PRO A 206 42.00 37.24 -5.84
CA PRO A 206 40.81 36.39 -5.63
C PRO A 206 40.31 35.75 -6.94
N PHE A 207 39.70 34.57 -6.84
CA PHE A 207 39.19 33.81 -8.00
C PHE A 207 37.68 33.58 -7.92
N ILE A 208 36.98 33.86 -9.01
CA ILE A 208 35.58 33.50 -9.22
C ILE A 208 35.48 32.61 -10.47
N GLY A 209 34.95 31.40 -10.29
CA GLY A 209 34.62 30.47 -11.36
C GLY A 209 33.11 30.37 -11.56
N LEU A 210 32.64 30.54 -12.79
CA LEU A 210 31.25 30.29 -13.16
C LEU A 210 31.12 28.92 -13.81
N ILE A 211 30.38 28.03 -13.18
CA ILE A 211 30.10 26.67 -13.66
C ILE A 211 28.62 26.57 -14.00
N ALA A 212 28.29 25.97 -15.14
CA ALA A 212 26.92 25.59 -15.43
C ALA A 212 26.87 24.31 -16.25
N LEU A 213 25.66 23.76 -16.33
CA LEU A 213 25.39 22.58 -17.11
C LEU A 213 25.39 22.95 -18.60
N SER A 214 26.34 22.41 -19.34
CA SER A 214 26.44 22.62 -20.79
C SER A 214 26.27 21.28 -21.52
N GLN A 215 25.57 21.33 -22.66
CA GLN A 215 25.58 20.22 -23.61
C GLN A 215 26.77 20.42 -24.54
N PRO A 216 27.68 19.43 -24.66
CA PRO A 216 28.76 19.53 -25.62
C PRO A 216 28.17 19.66 -27.03
N THR A 217 28.72 20.59 -27.82
CA THR A 217 28.32 20.83 -29.22
C THR A 217 28.51 19.60 -30.12
N SER A 218 29.24 18.60 -29.64
CA SER A 218 29.57 17.36 -30.33
C SER A 218 28.58 16.25 -29.96
N GLY A 219 27.37 16.25 -30.53
CA GLY A 219 26.47 15.08 -30.71
C GLY A 219 26.11 14.17 -29.51
N SER A 220 26.63 14.43 -28.31
CA SER A 220 26.43 13.62 -27.12
C SER A 220 25.31 14.23 -26.29
N SER A 221 24.31 13.41 -25.96
CA SER A 221 23.18 13.78 -25.11
C SER A 221 23.56 13.97 -23.63
N SER A 222 24.80 13.65 -23.24
CA SER A 222 25.23 13.76 -21.84
C SER A 222 25.51 15.22 -21.46
N THR A 223 24.71 15.76 -20.55
CA THR A 223 24.97 17.06 -19.92
C THR A 223 26.12 16.95 -18.91
N LYS A 224 27.13 17.81 -19.07
CA LYS A 224 28.29 17.88 -18.16
C LYS A 224 28.38 19.28 -17.55
N MET A 225 28.77 19.35 -16.28
CA MET A 225 29.07 20.63 -15.64
C MET A 225 30.42 21.12 -16.18
N VAL A 226 30.44 22.32 -16.73
CA VAL A 226 31.64 22.91 -17.37
C VAL A 226 31.88 24.29 -16.77
N LEU A 227 33.16 24.61 -16.54
CA LEU A 227 33.59 25.96 -16.21
C LEU A 227 33.44 26.85 -17.46
N ILE A 228 32.52 27.80 -17.38
CA ILE A 228 32.13 28.68 -18.50
C ILE A 228 32.95 29.97 -18.50
N ASP A 229 33.21 30.51 -17.30
CA ASP A 229 33.95 31.75 -17.15
C ASP A 229 34.83 31.71 -15.90
N ARG A 230 35.91 32.47 -15.97
CA ARG A 230 36.94 32.58 -14.94
C ARG A 230 37.30 34.06 -14.80
N ILE A 231 37.18 34.57 -13.58
CA ILE A 231 37.54 35.92 -13.19
C ILE A 231 38.67 35.80 -12.18
N GLU A 232 39.87 36.20 -12.60
CA GLU A 232 41.09 36.19 -11.77
C GLU A 232 41.50 37.63 -11.44
N GLY A 233 41.75 37.91 -10.16
CA GLY A 233 42.28 39.18 -9.69
C GLY A 233 41.21 40.19 -9.25
N PRO A 234 41.64 41.37 -8.74
CA PRO A 234 40.73 42.40 -8.23
C PRO A 234 39.88 42.94 -9.38
N SER A 235 38.59 42.66 -9.32
CA SER A 235 37.56 43.12 -10.26
C SER A 235 36.50 43.89 -9.49
N THR A 236 35.84 44.88 -10.10
CA THR A 236 34.74 45.58 -9.43
C THR A 236 33.43 44.80 -9.55
N ALA A 237 32.47 45.09 -8.66
CA ALA A 237 31.15 44.45 -8.68
C ALA A 237 30.45 44.60 -10.04
N GLU A 238 30.51 45.78 -10.64
CA GLU A 238 29.94 46.05 -11.97
C GLU A 238 30.55 45.16 -13.07
N GLN A 239 31.88 44.98 -13.06
CA GLN A 239 32.57 44.13 -14.04
C GLN A 239 32.15 42.66 -13.88
N ILE A 240 31.99 42.19 -12.64
CA ILE A 240 31.51 40.83 -12.36
C ILE A 240 30.08 40.67 -12.86
N ILE A 241 29.19 41.62 -12.55
CA ILE A 241 27.79 41.58 -13.00
C ILE A 241 27.71 41.58 -14.53
N GLN A 242 28.51 42.40 -15.22
CA GLN A 242 28.55 42.43 -16.69
C GLN A 242 28.99 41.09 -17.27
N ARG A 243 30.04 40.48 -16.73
CA ARG A 243 30.50 39.15 -17.17
C ARG A 243 29.47 38.07 -16.87
N LEU A 244 28.92 38.02 -15.65
CA LEU A 244 27.88 37.07 -15.30
C LEU A 244 26.66 37.21 -16.21
N THR A 245 26.22 38.45 -16.49
CA THR A 245 25.08 38.72 -17.39
C THR A 245 25.34 38.24 -18.80
N GLN A 246 26.55 38.47 -19.33
CA GLN A 246 26.93 37.99 -20.65
C GLN A 246 26.89 36.46 -20.74
N GLN A 247 27.38 35.77 -19.71
CA GLN A 247 27.41 34.31 -19.70
C GLN A 247 26.04 33.69 -19.45
N VAL A 248 25.22 34.30 -18.58
CA VAL A 248 23.82 33.91 -18.39
C VAL A 248 23.06 34.03 -19.70
N ALA A 249 23.20 35.15 -20.43
CA ALA A 249 22.53 35.34 -21.72
C ALA A 249 22.96 34.29 -22.77
N ARG A 250 24.22 33.86 -22.75
CA ARG A 250 24.73 32.82 -23.67
C ARG A 250 24.21 31.43 -23.36
N GLN A 251 24.07 31.09 -22.08
CA GLN A 251 23.74 29.73 -21.64
C GLN A 251 22.26 29.54 -21.26
N SER A 252 21.50 30.64 -21.08
CA SER A 252 20.08 30.61 -20.68
C SER A 252 19.22 29.81 -21.64
N ALA A 253 19.44 29.91 -22.96
CA ALA A 253 18.66 29.17 -23.95
C ALA A 253 18.84 27.65 -23.81
N ALA A 254 20.05 27.18 -23.47
CA ALA A 254 20.30 25.75 -23.26
C ALA A 254 19.69 25.25 -21.94
N LEU A 255 19.83 26.03 -20.87
CA LEU A 255 19.25 25.68 -19.57
C LEU A 255 17.72 25.73 -19.58
N GLU A 256 17.10 26.71 -20.23
CA GLU A 256 15.64 26.79 -20.35
C GLU A 256 15.05 25.64 -21.15
N ARG A 257 15.74 25.15 -22.18
CA ARG A 257 15.35 23.91 -22.88
C ARG A 257 15.33 22.71 -21.95
N LEU A 258 16.38 22.52 -21.15
CA LEU A 258 16.46 21.43 -20.18
C LEU A 258 15.39 21.56 -19.08
N ARG A 259 15.11 22.79 -18.62
CA ARG A 259 14.05 23.06 -17.64
C ARG A 259 12.67 22.77 -18.23
N ALA A 260 12.42 23.17 -19.47
CA ALA A 260 11.17 22.90 -20.17
C ALA A 260 10.95 21.39 -20.37
N GLU A 261 11.97 20.67 -20.83
CA GLU A 261 11.93 19.21 -21.00
C GLU A 261 11.66 18.48 -19.67
N ARG A 262 12.27 18.95 -18.57
CA ARG A 262 11.99 18.40 -17.24
C ARG A 262 10.54 18.64 -16.81
N ARG A 263 10.04 19.87 -16.96
CA ARG A 263 8.64 20.22 -16.64
C ARG A 263 7.65 19.41 -17.46
N GLU A 264 7.92 19.19 -18.74
CA GLU A 264 7.07 18.38 -19.62
C GLU A 264 7.02 16.92 -19.16
N ARG A 265 8.17 16.34 -18.79
CA ARG A 265 8.22 14.98 -18.23
C ARG A 265 7.48 14.84 -16.90
N GLU A 266 7.58 15.85 -16.04
CA GLU A 266 6.88 15.86 -14.75
C GLU A 266 5.36 15.98 -14.97
N MET A 267 4.89 16.92 -15.78
CA MET A 267 3.47 17.05 -16.15
C MET A 267 2.92 15.78 -16.81
N ALA A 268 3.68 15.15 -17.71
CA ALA A 268 3.25 13.91 -18.36
C ALA A 268 3.08 12.75 -17.37
N ARG A 269 3.88 12.71 -16.29
CA ARG A 269 3.72 11.72 -15.21
C ARG A 269 2.48 12.01 -14.39
N GLU A 270 2.27 13.27 -14.01
CA GLU A 270 1.09 13.70 -13.25
C GLU A 270 -0.21 13.39 -14.00
N ILE A 271 -0.27 13.68 -15.30
CA ILE A 271 -1.45 13.39 -16.13
C ILE A 271 -1.74 11.88 -16.17
N ARG A 272 -0.71 11.04 -16.33
CA ARG A 272 -0.89 9.58 -16.31
C ARG A 272 -1.39 9.08 -14.96
N GLN A 273 -0.83 9.59 -13.88
CA GLN A 273 -1.25 9.23 -12.53
C GLN A 273 -2.72 9.60 -12.29
N GLN A 274 -3.14 10.80 -12.71
CA GLN A 274 -4.55 11.21 -12.62
C GLN A 274 -5.47 10.31 -13.45
N GLN A 275 -5.03 9.88 -14.63
CA GLN A 275 -5.78 8.94 -15.48
C GLN A 275 -5.90 7.56 -14.83
N ASP A 276 -4.82 7.04 -14.26
CA ASP A 276 -4.80 5.75 -13.59
C ASP A 276 -5.70 5.77 -12.34
N ASP A 277 -5.61 6.82 -11.52
CA ASP A 277 -6.45 7.00 -10.33
C ASP A 277 -7.95 7.07 -10.70
N ALA A 278 -8.30 7.82 -11.76
CA ALA A 278 -9.67 7.94 -12.24
C ALA A 278 -10.20 6.60 -12.79
N TYR A 279 -9.35 5.85 -13.50
CA TYR A 279 -9.69 4.52 -14.02
C TYR A 279 -9.93 3.52 -12.88
N GLU A 280 -9.07 3.52 -11.85
CA GLU A 280 -9.25 2.68 -10.67
C GLU A 280 -10.56 2.97 -9.94
N GLN A 281 -10.92 4.25 -9.79
CA GLN A 281 -12.18 4.63 -9.16
C GLN A 281 -13.39 4.13 -9.97
N SER A 282 -13.37 4.29 -11.29
CA SER A 282 -14.43 3.74 -12.15
C SER A 282 -14.52 2.22 -12.03
N LEU A 283 -13.37 1.53 -12.03
CA LEU A 283 -13.33 0.07 -11.93
C LEU A 283 -13.88 -0.43 -10.60
N ARG A 284 -13.62 0.29 -9.49
CA ARG A 284 -14.18 -0.02 -8.17
C ARG A 284 -15.70 0.14 -8.18
N ALA A 285 -16.22 1.24 -8.72
CA ALA A 285 -17.66 1.47 -8.80
C ALA A 285 -18.38 0.41 -9.63
N ASP A 286 -17.79 -0.01 -10.77
CA ASP A 286 -18.37 -1.06 -11.61
C ASP A 286 -18.35 -2.43 -10.91
N ARG A 287 -17.26 -2.74 -10.18
CA ARG A 287 -17.18 -3.97 -9.36
C ARG A 287 -18.19 -4.00 -8.22
N GLU A 288 -18.37 -2.88 -7.51
CA GLU A 288 -19.33 -2.78 -6.41
C GLU A 288 -20.77 -2.95 -6.90
N LYS A 289 -21.12 -2.30 -8.02
CA LYS A 289 -22.44 -2.47 -8.66
C LYS A 289 -22.68 -3.92 -9.08
N ALA A 290 -21.69 -4.56 -9.71
CA ALA A 290 -21.80 -5.95 -10.11
C ALA A 290 -21.98 -6.89 -8.90
N ARG A 291 -21.31 -6.59 -7.78
CA ARG A 291 -21.46 -7.34 -6.53
C ARG A 291 -22.86 -7.17 -5.94
N GLN A 292 -23.34 -5.93 -5.82
CA GLN A 292 -24.69 -5.64 -5.32
C GLN A 292 -25.78 -6.30 -6.17
N GLN A 293 -25.61 -6.31 -7.50
CA GLN A 293 -26.54 -6.98 -8.41
C GLN A 293 -26.57 -8.50 -8.20
N ARG A 294 -25.42 -9.14 -7.98
CA ARG A 294 -25.34 -10.58 -7.68
C ARG A 294 -25.99 -10.91 -6.33
N GLU A 295 -25.66 -10.15 -5.29
CA GLU A 295 -26.22 -10.34 -3.94
C GLU A 295 -27.76 -10.15 -3.95
N ALA A 296 -28.27 -9.15 -4.70
CA ALA A 296 -29.71 -8.96 -4.87
C ALA A 296 -30.39 -10.07 -5.67
N GLN A 297 -29.73 -10.60 -6.71
CA GLN A 297 -30.23 -11.75 -7.46
C GLN A 297 -30.30 -13.01 -6.60
N GLU A 298 -29.24 -13.30 -5.83
CA GLU A 298 -29.20 -14.44 -4.91
C GLU A 298 -30.25 -14.33 -3.80
N ALA A 299 -30.43 -13.13 -3.22
CA ALA A 299 -31.47 -12.89 -2.21
C ALA A 299 -32.88 -13.07 -2.79
N ALA A 300 -33.14 -12.58 -4.00
CA ALA A 300 -34.44 -12.76 -4.66
C ALA A 300 -34.71 -14.23 -5.04
N GLU A 301 -33.67 -15.00 -5.40
CA GLU A 301 -33.80 -16.44 -5.66
C GLU A 301 -34.09 -17.22 -4.37
N LEU A 302 -33.43 -16.88 -3.27
CA LEU A 302 -33.68 -17.48 -1.97
C LEU A 302 -35.12 -17.21 -1.49
N GLN A 303 -35.58 -15.96 -1.60
CA GLN A 303 -36.95 -15.58 -1.25
C GLN A 303 -38.00 -16.36 -2.06
N LYS A 304 -37.79 -16.49 -3.38
CA LYS A 304 -38.68 -17.29 -4.23
C LYS A 304 -38.71 -18.77 -3.82
N ARG A 305 -37.55 -19.35 -3.48
CA ARG A 305 -37.49 -20.73 -3.01
C ARG A 305 -38.20 -20.92 -1.67
N GLU A 306 -38.06 -19.96 -0.75
CA GLU A 306 -38.77 -19.99 0.54
C GLU A 306 -40.29 -19.91 0.33
N GLU A 307 -40.75 -19.00 -0.52
CA GLU A 307 -42.17 -18.86 -0.89
C GLU A 307 -42.72 -20.14 -1.56
N GLU A 308 -41.97 -20.73 -2.50
CA GLU A 308 -42.34 -21.99 -3.16
C GLU A 308 -42.43 -23.16 -2.17
N MET A 309 -41.53 -23.23 -1.19
CA MET A 309 -41.56 -24.27 -0.15
C MET A 309 -42.76 -24.12 0.79
N ILE A 310 -43.09 -22.90 1.20
CA ILE A 310 -44.26 -22.61 2.05
C ILE A 310 -45.56 -22.97 1.30
N GLU A 311 -45.67 -22.59 0.03
CA GLU A 311 -46.87 -22.91 -0.76
C GLU A 311 -46.99 -24.42 -1.02
N ALA A 312 -45.87 -25.11 -1.29
CA ALA A 312 -45.87 -26.56 -1.44
C ALA A 312 -46.29 -27.29 -0.15
N GLU A 313 -45.84 -26.80 1.01
CA GLU A 313 -46.25 -27.33 2.31
C GLU A 313 -47.75 -27.09 2.55
N ARG A 314 -48.26 -25.89 2.21
CA ARG A 314 -49.68 -25.55 2.31
C ARG A 314 -50.55 -26.45 1.44
N VAL A 315 -50.17 -26.65 0.17
CA VAL A 315 -50.90 -27.54 -0.75
C VAL A 315 -50.87 -28.98 -0.24
N ALA A 316 -49.71 -29.48 0.22
CA ALA A 316 -49.62 -30.82 0.79
C ALA A 316 -50.47 -31.00 2.06
N ALA A 317 -50.59 -29.97 2.90
CA ALA A 317 -51.47 -30.00 4.08
C ALA A 317 -52.95 -30.08 3.69
N LEU A 318 -53.39 -29.30 2.69
CA LEU A 318 -54.75 -29.35 2.15
C LEU A 318 -55.08 -30.72 1.56
N GLU A 319 -54.17 -31.29 0.76
CA GLU A 319 -54.36 -32.65 0.21
C GLU A 319 -54.47 -33.72 1.30
N ARG A 320 -53.65 -33.61 2.37
CA ARG A 320 -53.75 -34.53 3.52
C ARG A 320 -55.10 -34.40 4.23
N LYS A 321 -55.58 -33.18 4.48
CA LYS A 321 -56.90 -32.92 5.07
C LYS A 321 -58.00 -33.52 4.19
N GLU A 322 -57.98 -33.26 2.89
CA GLU A 322 -58.99 -33.76 1.95
C GLU A 322 -59.04 -35.30 1.90
N ARG A 323 -57.88 -35.98 1.83
CA ARG A 323 -57.82 -37.45 1.86
C ARG A 323 -58.37 -38.01 3.16
N HIS A 324 -58.06 -37.38 4.29
CA HIS A 324 -58.58 -37.78 5.59
C HIS A 324 -60.10 -37.60 5.69
N LEU A 325 -60.64 -36.49 5.20
CA LEU A 325 -62.09 -36.27 5.19
C LEU A 325 -62.82 -37.31 4.33
N LYS A 326 -62.26 -37.70 3.18
CA LYS A 326 -62.80 -38.78 2.34
C LYS A 326 -62.81 -40.12 3.07
N TYR A 327 -61.74 -40.45 3.81
CA TYR A 327 -61.67 -41.64 4.68
C TYR A 327 -62.79 -41.66 5.72
N LEU A 328 -62.99 -40.52 6.41
CA LEU A 328 -64.00 -40.41 7.46
C LEU A 328 -65.42 -40.55 6.88
N PHE A 329 -65.68 -39.96 5.70
CA PHE A 329 -66.98 -40.08 5.03
C PHE A 329 -67.28 -41.51 4.56
N GLU A 330 -66.28 -42.24 4.05
CA GLU A 330 -66.44 -43.65 3.64
C GLU A 330 -66.81 -44.55 4.83
N ASN A 331 -66.11 -44.38 5.96
CA ASN A 331 -66.29 -45.19 7.16
C ASN A 331 -67.49 -44.75 8.03
N LEU A 332 -68.20 -43.69 7.65
CA LEU A 332 -69.37 -43.20 8.37
C LEU A 332 -70.57 -44.16 8.16
N PRO A 333 -71.17 -44.73 9.23
CA PRO A 333 -72.28 -45.68 9.11
C PRO A 333 -73.47 -45.12 8.33
N ASP A 334 -74.20 -45.95 7.57
CA ASP A 334 -75.38 -45.50 6.83
C ASP A 334 -76.54 -45.08 7.74
N GLU A 335 -77.41 -44.19 7.26
CA GLU A 335 -78.55 -43.71 8.03
C GLU A 335 -79.54 -44.86 8.33
N PRO A 336 -79.91 -45.10 9.60
CA PRO A 336 -80.87 -46.14 9.96
C PRO A 336 -82.26 -45.85 9.39
N ALA A 337 -82.99 -46.90 9.04
CA ALA A 337 -84.30 -46.82 8.42
C ALA A 337 -85.34 -46.18 9.36
N ALA A 338 -86.36 -45.53 8.79
CA ALA A 338 -87.44 -44.92 9.56
C ALA A 338 -88.26 -46.00 10.28
N GLY A 339 -88.03 -46.18 11.59
CA GLY A 339 -88.75 -47.15 12.44
C GLY A 339 -87.86 -48.15 13.18
N GLU A 340 -86.54 -48.13 12.98
CA GLU A 340 -85.60 -48.98 13.71
C GLU A 340 -85.49 -48.55 15.18
N THR A 341 -85.64 -49.49 16.12
CA THR A 341 -85.61 -49.20 17.56
C THR A 341 -84.20 -48.86 18.04
N GLY A 342 -84.06 -47.88 18.92
CA GLY A 342 -82.75 -47.48 19.47
C GLY A 342 -82.00 -46.42 18.65
N CYS A 343 -82.70 -45.67 17.80
CA CYS A 343 -82.13 -44.57 17.01
C CYS A 343 -82.41 -43.20 17.65
N ALA A 344 -81.41 -42.33 17.64
CA ALA A 344 -81.56 -40.91 17.97
C ALA A 344 -81.81 -40.08 16.71
N ARG A 345 -82.77 -39.14 16.76
CA ARG A 345 -83.01 -38.17 15.68
C ARG A 345 -82.33 -36.85 16.00
N LEU A 346 -81.26 -36.51 15.29
CA LEU A 346 -80.50 -35.29 15.49
C LEU A 346 -80.79 -34.27 14.39
N SER A 347 -80.90 -33.01 14.79
CA SER A 347 -81.14 -31.86 13.91
C SER A 347 -80.03 -30.84 14.09
N PHE A 348 -79.25 -30.57 13.06
CA PHE A 348 -78.13 -29.63 13.07
C PHE A 348 -78.55 -28.33 12.39
N LYS A 349 -78.30 -27.20 13.04
CA LYS A 349 -78.32 -25.88 12.42
C LYS A 349 -76.88 -25.51 12.07
N LEU A 350 -76.59 -25.44 10.77
CA LEU A 350 -75.26 -25.16 10.22
C LEU A 350 -74.95 -23.66 10.22
N TRP A 351 -73.67 -23.34 10.03
CA TRP A 351 -73.18 -21.95 9.89
C TRP A 351 -73.74 -21.25 8.64
N ASN A 352 -74.12 -22.01 7.60
CA ASN A 352 -74.81 -21.49 6.41
C ASN A 352 -76.31 -21.18 6.64
N GLY A 353 -76.84 -21.46 7.84
CA GLY A 353 -78.24 -21.28 8.19
C GLY A 353 -79.17 -22.44 7.80
N GLU A 354 -78.67 -23.44 7.08
CA GLU A 354 -79.40 -24.64 6.70
C GLU A 354 -79.58 -25.56 7.91
N ARG A 355 -80.70 -26.29 7.90
CA ARG A 355 -81.02 -27.28 8.92
C ARG A 355 -80.94 -28.69 8.34
N VAL A 356 -79.93 -29.45 8.75
CA VAL A 356 -79.74 -30.84 8.33
C VAL A 356 -80.25 -31.77 9.42
N ILE A 357 -81.01 -32.80 9.06
CA ILE A 357 -81.55 -33.79 10.00
C ILE A 357 -81.02 -35.16 9.60
N ARG A 358 -80.48 -35.91 10.56
CA ARG A 358 -80.00 -37.28 10.36
C ARG A 358 -80.30 -38.15 11.58
N ARG A 359 -80.63 -39.41 11.34
CA ARG A 359 -80.76 -40.44 12.39
C ARG A 359 -79.40 -41.12 12.64
N PHE A 360 -79.12 -41.43 13.90
CA PHE A 360 -77.92 -42.17 14.33
C PHE A 360 -78.33 -43.30 15.26
N LYS A 361 -77.58 -44.41 15.30
CA LYS A 361 -77.82 -45.48 16.28
C LYS A 361 -77.28 -45.06 17.64
N GLY A 362 -78.00 -45.35 18.72
CA GLY A 362 -77.54 -45.03 20.07
C GLY A 362 -76.25 -45.76 20.49
N THR A 363 -75.88 -46.83 19.78
CA THR A 363 -74.64 -47.60 19.97
C THR A 363 -73.42 -47.04 19.23
N GLU A 364 -73.58 -45.94 18.48
CA GLU A 364 -72.47 -45.28 17.78
C GLU A 364 -71.81 -44.22 18.67
N PRO A 365 -70.52 -43.93 18.47
CA PRO A 365 -69.82 -42.86 19.18
C PRO A 365 -70.28 -41.47 18.72
N VAL A 366 -70.15 -40.48 19.60
CA VAL A 366 -70.40 -39.06 19.30
C VAL A 366 -69.47 -38.55 18.20
N GLU A 367 -68.28 -39.14 18.04
CA GLU A 367 -67.36 -38.88 16.92
C GLU A 367 -68.05 -38.99 15.55
N ASN A 368 -68.98 -39.95 15.35
CA ASN A 368 -69.71 -40.07 14.09
C ASN A 368 -70.57 -38.83 13.78
N VAL A 369 -70.99 -38.10 14.81
CA VAL A 369 -71.75 -36.85 14.67
C VAL A 369 -70.84 -35.71 14.22
N TYR A 370 -69.61 -35.63 14.74
CA TYR A 370 -68.59 -34.67 14.30
C TYR A 370 -68.14 -34.98 12.86
N ILE A 371 -67.80 -36.24 12.58
CA ILE A 371 -67.49 -36.70 11.23
C ILE A 371 -68.60 -36.36 10.27
N PHE A 372 -69.86 -36.57 10.66
CA PHE A 372 -70.99 -36.24 9.79
C PHE A 372 -70.99 -34.78 9.40
N ILE A 373 -70.81 -33.88 10.37
CA ILE A 373 -70.91 -32.43 10.13
C ILE A 373 -69.74 -31.91 9.31
N GLU A 374 -68.52 -32.38 9.58
CA GLU A 374 -67.33 -32.06 8.79
C GLU A 374 -67.47 -32.57 7.33
N THR A 375 -68.17 -33.69 7.13
CA THR A 375 -68.37 -34.30 5.80
C THR A 375 -69.68 -33.90 5.11
N ILE A 376 -70.45 -32.95 5.66
CA ILE A 376 -71.72 -32.49 5.06
C ILE A 376 -71.50 -31.96 3.63
N GLU A 377 -70.40 -31.25 3.38
CA GLU A 377 -70.10 -30.69 2.05
C GLU A 377 -69.85 -31.77 0.98
N PHE A 378 -69.30 -32.92 1.37
CA PHE A 378 -69.11 -34.05 0.44
C PHE A 378 -70.43 -34.70 0.01
N ARG A 379 -71.51 -34.55 0.80
CA ARG A 379 -72.84 -35.07 0.47
C ARG A 379 -73.50 -34.30 -0.68
N GLU A 380 -73.26 -33.00 -0.77
CA GLU A 380 -73.83 -32.16 -1.85
C GLU A 380 -73.17 -32.43 -3.20
N ASN A 381 -71.93 -32.91 -3.19
CA ASN A 381 -71.09 -33.07 -4.39
C ASN A 381 -70.92 -34.52 -4.89
N GLY A 382 -71.48 -35.54 -4.23
CA GLY A 382 -71.42 -36.91 -4.75
C GLY A 382 -72.00 -37.98 -3.82
N SER A 383 -72.48 -39.07 -4.42
CA SER A 383 -72.91 -40.26 -3.68
C SER A 383 -71.69 -41.05 -3.20
N LYS A 384 -71.79 -41.79 -2.07
CA LYS A 384 -70.68 -42.64 -1.54
C LYS A 384 -70.05 -43.58 -2.60
N ALA A 385 -70.77 -43.87 -3.68
CA ALA A 385 -70.35 -44.73 -4.78
C ALA A 385 -69.30 -44.12 -5.73
N ASP A 386 -69.10 -42.79 -5.74
CA ASP A 386 -68.20 -42.12 -6.70
C ASP A 386 -66.81 -41.81 -6.13
N LEU A 387 -66.51 -42.26 -4.90
CA LEU A 387 -65.20 -42.02 -4.25
C LEU A 387 -64.17 -43.07 -4.72
N PRO A 388 -63.08 -42.67 -5.40
CA PRO A 388 -62.19 -43.61 -6.10
C PRO A 388 -61.09 -44.23 -5.22
N ILE A 389 -61.22 -44.22 -3.89
CA ILE A 389 -60.12 -44.63 -2.99
C ILE A 389 -60.68 -45.53 -1.90
N LYS A 390 -60.17 -46.77 -1.78
CA LYS A 390 -60.22 -47.51 -0.50
C LYS A 390 -59.35 -46.74 0.45
N ALA A 391 -59.93 -45.90 1.29
CA ALA A 391 -59.13 -44.99 2.07
C ALA A 391 -58.34 -45.79 3.13
N GLU A 392 -57.01 -45.85 2.96
CA GLU A 392 -56.12 -46.42 3.94
C GLU A 392 -56.11 -45.51 5.18
N GLN A 393 -56.24 -46.08 6.37
CA GLN A 393 -56.21 -45.32 7.62
C GLN A 393 -54.90 -44.53 7.69
N HIS A 394 -54.98 -43.19 7.67
CA HIS A 394 -53.80 -42.33 7.81
C HIS A 394 -53.26 -42.45 9.25
N VAL A 395 -52.26 -43.30 9.44
CA VAL A 395 -51.58 -43.50 10.72
C VAL A 395 -50.91 -42.17 11.14
N GLY A 396 -51.42 -41.54 12.20
CA GLY A 396 -50.78 -40.40 12.85
C GLY A 396 -51.30 -39.00 12.47
N TYR A 397 -52.31 -38.86 11.61
CA TYR A 397 -53.01 -37.58 11.44
C TYR A 397 -54.14 -37.47 12.47
N VAL A 398 -54.00 -36.54 13.42
CA VAL A 398 -55.08 -36.17 14.35
C VAL A 398 -55.85 -35.04 13.68
N HIS A 399 -57.09 -35.32 13.29
CA HIS A 399 -57.94 -34.30 12.70
C HIS A 399 -58.51 -33.40 13.80
N GLU A 400 -58.22 -32.11 13.67
CA GLU A 400 -58.81 -31.07 14.49
C GLU A 400 -60.04 -30.53 13.76
N TYR A 401 -61.17 -30.51 14.47
CA TYR A 401 -62.42 -29.99 13.95
C TYR A 401 -62.47 -28.50 14.20
N ASP A 402 -62.72 -27.73 13.15
CA ASP A 402 -62.78 -26.26 13.20
C ASP A 402 -64.15 -25.77 13.73
N PHE A 403 -64.93 -26.64 14.38
CA PHE A 403 -66.25 -26.33 14.93
C PHE A 403 -66.58 -27.09 16.22
N VAL A 404 -67.56 -26.57 16.97
CA VAL A 404 -68.11 -27.18 18.19
C VAL A 404 -69.61 -27.34 18.09
N LEU A 405 -70.13 -28.44 18.66
CA LEU A 405 -71.56 -28.74 18.72
C LEU A 405 -72.18 -28.30 20.03
N ILE A 406 -73.24 -27.51 19.92
CA ILE A 406 -73.92 -26.91 21.08
C ILE A 406 -75.39 -27.35 21.09
N SER A 407 -75.81 -28.05 22.14
CA SER A 407 -77.24 -28.20 22.46
C SER A 407 -77.72 -26.87 23.05
N PRO A 408 -78.84 -26.26 22.59
CA PRO A 408 -79.28 -24.95 23.03
C PRO A 408 -80.02 -24.97 24.39
N PHE A 409 -80.62 -26.10 24.78
CA PHE A 409 -81.41 -26.21 26.01
C PHE A 409 -81.29 -27.59 26.67
N PRO A 410 -80.63 -27.70 27.84
CA PRO A 410 -79.74 -26.71 28.46
C PRO A 410 -78.47 -26.48 27.61
N ARG A 411 -77.95 -25.24 27.56
CA ARG A 411 -76.80 -24.88 26.71
C ARG A 411 -75.56 -25.69 27.10
N THR A 412 -75.21 -26.70 26.31
CA THR A 412 -74.13 -27.65 26.63
C THR A 412 -73.24 -27.86 25.39
N LYS A 413 -71.93 -27.65 25.54
CA LYS A 413 -70.94 -27.98 24.52
C LYS A 413 -70.67 -29.48 24.57
N VAL A 414 -70.96 -30.18 23.49
CA VAL A 414 -70.52 -31.56 23.33
C VAL A 414 -69.01 -31.51 23.13
N THR A 415 -68.24 -32.24 23.92
CA THR A 415 -66.77 -32.26 23.86
C THR A 415 -66.21 -33.67 23.90
N GLU A 416 -66.94 -34.60 24.51
CA GLU A 416 -66.55 -35.99 24.67
C GLU A 416 -66.92 -36.83 23.45
N ARG A 417 -65.95 -36.95 22.55
CA ARG A 417 -66.08 -37.61 21.24
C ARG A 417 -66.24 -39.14 21.32
N GLU A 418 -65.62 -39.77 22.30
CA GLU A 418 -65.60 -41.24 22.45
C GLU A 418 -66.86 -41.82 23.11
N ARG A 419 -67.71 -40.99 23.72
CA ARG A 419 -68.95 -41.45 24.36
C ARG A 419 -69.93 -41.97 23.33
N LEU A 420 -70.81 -42.88 23.73
CA LEU A 420 -71.91 -43.35 22.89
C LEU A 420 -73.05 -42.33 22.88
N ILE A 421 -73.73 -42.21 21.75
CA ILE A 421 -74.82 -41.24 21.56
C ILE A 421 -75.95 -41.45 22.59
N LYS A 422 -76.24 -42.69 23.00
CA LYS A 422 -77.26 -43.01 24.02
C LYS A 422 -76.89 -42.53 25.43
N ASP A 423 -75.60 -42.42 25.73
CA ASP A 423 -75.08 -42.11 27.06
C ASP A 423 -74.91 -40.59 27.23
N GLU A 424 -74.98 -39.83 26.12
CA GLU A 424 -74.90 -38.38 26.12
C GLU A 424 -76.31 -37.74 26.19
N PRO A 425 -76.70 -37.13 27.32
CA PRO A 425 -78.05 -36.61 27.53
C PRO A 425 -78.37 -35.42 26.62
N ALA A 426 -77.34 -34.74 26.10
CA ALA A 426 -77.50 -33.66 25.14
C ALA A 426 -77.92 -34.14 23.73
N LEU A 427 -77.80 -35.45 23.44
CA LEU A 427 -78.03 -36.04 22.12
C LEU A 427 -79.20 -37.05 22.09
N TRP A 428 -79.46 -37.74 23.20
CA TRP A 428 -80.46 -38.80 23.30
C TRP A 428 -81.79 -38.35 23.94
N PRO A 429 -82.97 -38.83 23.49
CA PRO A 429 -83.28 -39.65 22.30
C PRO A 429 -83.51 -38.80 21.03
N SER A 430 -83.60 -37.49 21.16
CA SER A 430 -83.67 -36.56 20.03
C SER A 430 -83.16 -35.19 20.48
N ALA A 431 -82.29 -34.58 19.67
CA ALA A 431 -81.71 -33.28 20.00
C ALA A 431 -81.65 -32.35 18.79
N SER A 432 -81.67 -31.04 19.08
CA SER A 432 -81.38 -29.99 18.11
C SER A 432 -80.05 -29.37 18.50
N LEU A 433 -79.06 -29.39 17.62
CA LEU A 433 -77.72 -28.87 17.84
C LEU A 433 -77.45 -27.68 16.94
N VAL A 434 -76.63 -26.75 17.41
CA VAL A 434 -76.10 -25.62 16.64
C VAL A 434 -74.61 -25.86 16.44
N VAL A 435 -74.14 -25.70 15.20
CA VAL A 435 -72.73 -25.79 14.84
C VAL A 435 -72.14 -24.39 14.87
N GLU A 436 -71.14 -24.17 15.72
CA GLU A 436 -70.41 -22.90 15.85
C GLU A 436 -68.96 -23.13 15.44
N LEU A 437 -68.43 -22.33 14.51
CA LEU A 437 -67.03 -22.40 14.07
C LEU A 437 -66.13 -21.90 15.21
N VAL A 438 -64.94 -22.49 15.34
CA VAL A 438 -63.91 -22.02 16.25
C VAL A 438 -63.12 -20.93 15.52
N ASP A 439 -63.16 -19.70 16.01
CA ASP A 439 -62.30 -18.64 15.50
C ASP A 439 -60.84 -18.93 15.93
N GLU A 440 -59.88 -18.93 15.01
CA GLU A 440 -58.45 -19.22 15.27
C GLU A 440 -57.74 -18.14 16.14
N ASP A 441 -58.47 -17.16 16.69
CA ASP A 441 -57.93 -15.99 17.41
C ASP A 441 -58.20 -15.98 18.94
N GLU A 442 -58.72 -17.06 19.56
CA GLU A 442 -58.86 -17.20 21.04
C GLU A 442 -58.00 -18.32 21.66
#